data_AF-A0A842RAG4-F1
#
_entry.id   AF-A0A842RAG4-F1
#
_cell.length_a   1.000
_cell.length_b   1.000
_cell.length_c   1.000
_cell.angle_alpha   90.00
_cell.angle_beta   90.00
_cell.angle_gamma   90.00
#
_symmetry.space_group_name_H-M   'P 1'
#
loop_
_entity.id
_entity.type
_entity.pdbx_description
1 polymer ?
#
loop_
_entity_poly.entity_id
_entity_poly.type
_entity_poly.pdbx_seq_one_letter_code
_entity_poly.pdbx_strand_id
1 'polypeptide(L)'
;MKINKIEIENNKIVILILAVSGIAISILAFYYNFTTIGYILSVLAIGALIYLIFVFPSHLASKSENDTSTEQRGNITPELKSRQNEKEIVVIFKDAKENKPIHIEKIRFLIRIVKSDLDKETRLLALHALEEAVIQKREVDDILVALQDISKKSEYYDIREKAKEVLEQLARKAGYESARAFFNERFWLKKTEREAKREKMTKEIAIPIALLPAETRCMVSHLRIHEEMDDVVICPFCRNFAKRILLEDWLKKKGSCPVCREVLKITDCEKVRFIIE
;
A
#
# COMPACT_ATOMS: atom_id res chain seq x y z
N MET A 1 -27.36 13.03 34.49
CA MET A 1 -28.16 11.78 34.49
C MET A 1 -27.18 10.63 34.26
N LYS A 2 -26.80 9.89 35.32
CA LYS A 2 -25.82 8.79 35.21
C LYS A 2 -26.54 7.57 34.66
N ILE A 3 -26.43 7.33 33.36
CA ILE A 3 -26.89 6.07 32.77
C ILE A 3 -25.91 4.99 33.24
N ASN A 4 -26.43 3.99 33.95
CA ASN A 4 -25.62 2.97 34.61
C ASN A 4 -24.82 2.18 33.57
N LYS A 5 -23.49 2.22 33.66
CA LYS A 5 -22.54 1.50 32.80
C LYS A 5 -22.85 -0.01 32.68
N ILE A 6 -23.52 -0.58 33.69
CA ILE A 6 -23.99 -1.96 33.75
C ILE A 6 -25.04 -2.27 32.66
N GLU A 7 -25.85 -1.30 32.26
CA GLU A 7 -26.93 -1.48 31.28
C GLU A 7 -26.38 -1.64 29.85
N ILE A 8 -25.23 -1.02 29.55
CA ILE A 8 -24.58 -1.09 28.24
C ILE A 8 -23.88 -2.45 28.04
N GLU A 9 -23.28 -3.03 29.08
CA GLU A 9 -22.65 -4.34 28.98
C GLU A 9 -23.67 -5.48 28.83
N ASN A 10 -24.82 -5.37 29.51
CA ASN A 10 -25.91 -6.33 29.35
C ASN A 10 -26.46 -6.35 27.91
N ASN A 11 -26.56 -5.18 27.25
CA ASN A 11 -27.01 -5.12 25.86
C ASN A 11 -26.04 -5.77 24.87
N LYS A 12 -24.73 -5.71 25.12
CA LYS A 12 -23.73 -6.40 24.27
C LYS A 12 -23.84 -7.91 24.39
N ILE A 13 -24.07 -8.42 25.60
CA ILE A 13 -24.25 -9.86 25.86
C ILE A 13 -25.54 -10.36 25.19
N VAL A 14 -26.63 -9.61 25.28
CA VAL A 14 -27.89 -9.96 24.62
C VAL A 14 -27.74 -10.01 23.10
N ILE A 15 -27.05 -9.03 22.50
CA ILE A 15 -26.78 -9.02 21.04
C ILE A 15 -25.93 -10.23 20.63
N LEU A 16 -24.92 -10.60 21.42
CA LEU A 16 -24.08 -11.76 21.14
C LEU A 16 -24.88 -13.08 21.21
N ILE A 17 -25.75 -13.24 22.21
CA ILE A 17 -26.59 -14.43 22.37
C ILE A 17 -27.58 -14.56 21.19
N LEU A 18 -28.17 -13.44 20.76
CA LEU A 18 -29.07 -13.43 19.59
C LEU A 18 -28.33 -13.77 18.28
N ALA A 19 -27.10 -13.28 18.11
CA ALA A 19 -26.29 -13.61 16.95
C ALA A 19 -25.91 -15.10 16.90
N VAL A 20 -25.47 -15.67 18.04
CA VAL A 20 -25.07 -17.09 18.11
C VAL A 20 -26.26 -18.02 17.92
N SER A 21 -27.42 -17.69 18.50
CA SER A 21 -28.64 -18.49 18.33
C SER A 21 -29.18 -18.46 16.89
N GLY A 22 -29.10 -17.31 16.20
CA GLY A 22 -29.47 -17.21 14.78
C GLY A 22 -28.62 -18.08 13.86
N ILE A 23 -27.31 -18.18 14.12
CA ILE A 23 -26.40 -19.05 13.37
C ILE A 23 -26.74 -20.52 13.63
N ALA A 24 -26.98 -20.91 14.88
CA ALA A 24 -27.32 -22.29 15.23
C ALA A 24 -28.64 -22.74 14.57
N ILE A 25 -29.66 -21.89 14.56
CA ILE A 25 -30.95 -22.18 13.89
C ILE A 25 -30.77 -22.33 12.38
N SER A 26 -29.90 -21.52 11.76
CA SER A 26 -29.62 -21.60 10.33
C SER A 26 -28.92 -22.90 9.95
N ILE A 27 -27.98 -23.38 10.78
CA ILE A 27 -27.29 -24.66 10.59
C ILE A 27 -28.27 -25.83 10.76
N LEU A 28 -29.15 -25.78 11.78
CA LEU A 28 -30.21 -26.77 11.98
C LEU A 28 -31.19 -26.81 10.80
N ALA A 29 -31.64 -25.66 10.30
CA ALA A 29 -32.54 -25.57 9.15
C ALA A 29 -31.91 -26.16 7.87
N PHE A 30 -30.60 -25.97 7.68
CA PHE A 30 -29.83 -26.57 6.59
C PHE A 30 -29.77 -28.11 6.70
N TYR A 31 -29.59 -28.62 7.92
CA TYR A 31 -29.47 -30.07 8.17
C TYR A 31 -30.80 -30.82 8.00
N TYR A 32 -31.93 -30.20 8.35
CA TYR A 32 -33.26 -30.83 8.30
C TYR A 32 -34.00 -30.67 6.96
N ASN A 33 -33.31 -30.23 5.91
CA ASN A 33 -33.82 -30.20 4.54
C ASN A 33 -35.20 -29.51 4.41
N PHE A 34 -35.36 -28.35 5.07
CA PHE A 34 -36.55 -27.52 4.95
C PHE A 34 -36.60 -26.90 3.55
N THR A 35 -37.25 -27.60 2.63
CA THR A 35 -37.42 -27.17 1.25
C THR A 35 -38.23 -25.88 1.20
N THR A 36 -37.66 -24.91 0.45
CA THR A 36 -38.18 -23.57 0.11
C THR A 36 -38.47 -22.58 1.23
N ILE A 37 -39.18 -22.97 2.30
CA ILE A 37 -39.56 -22.03 3.37
C ILE A 37 -38.34 -21.61 4.21
N GLY A 38 -37.42 -22.54 4.50
CA GLY A 38 -36.19 -22.24 5.24
C GLY A 38 -35.26 -21.28 4.50
N TYR A 39 -35.22 -21.36 3.17
CA TYR A 39 -34.42 -20.47 2.32
C TYR A 39 -35.01 -19.05 2.30
N ILE A 40 -36.32 -18.90 2.21
CA ILE A 40 -36.97 -17.58 2.23
C ILE A 40 -36.75 -16.90 3.58
N LEU A 41 -36.87 -17.64 4.69
CA LEU A 41 -36.64 -17.10 6.03
C LEU A 41 -35.17 -16.73 6.27
N SER A 42 -34.21 -17.49 5.73
CA SER A 42 -32.78 -17.15 5.87
C SER A 42 -32.40 -15.90 5.06
N VAL A 43 -32.95 -15.74 3.85
CA VAL A 43 -32.74 -14.53 3.04
C VAL A 43 -33.34 -13.30 3.72
N LEU A 44 -34.54 -13.41 4.31
CA LEU A 44 -35.15 -12.32 5.07
C LEU A 44 -34.36 -11.98 6.34
N ALA A 45 -33.83 -12.97 7.05
CA ALA A 45 -33.00 -12.76 8.24
C ALA A 45 -31.68 -12.05 7.89
N ILE A 46 -31.02 -12.44 6.80
CA ILE A 46 -29.80 -11.78 6.31
C ILE A 46 -30.11 -10.34 5.87
N GLY A 47 -31.22 -10.12 5.17
CA GLY A 47 -31.68 -8.79 4.77
C GLY A 47 -31.93 -7.86 5.96
N ALA A 48 -32.59 -8.35 7.01
CA ALA A 48 -32.80 -7.60 8.24
C ALA A 48 -31.49 -7.27 8.98
N LEU A 49 -30.54 -8.20 8.98
CA LEU A 49 -29.22 -8.01 9.60
C LEU A 49 -28.40 -6.94 8.85
N ILE A 50 -28.41 -6.97 7.51
CA ILE A 50 -27.77 -5.94 6.67
C ILE A 50 -28.44 -4.59 6.89
N TYR A 51 -29.78 -4.54 6.94
CA TYR A 51 -30.51 -3.31 7.22
C TYR A 51 -30.14 -2.72 8.59
N LEU A 52 -30.04 -3.52 9.64
CA LEU A 52 -29.57 -3.08 10.95
C LEU A 52 -28.11 -2.61 10.94
N ILE A 53 -27.23 -3.23 10.15
CA ILE A 53 -25.83 -2.78 10.04
C ILE A 53 -25.71 -1.46 9.29
N PHE A 54 -26.54 -1.21 8.26
CA PHE A 54 -26.40 -0.02 7.42
C PHE A 54 -27.28 1.15 7.81
N VAL A 55 -28.44 0.91 8.42
CA VAL A 55 -29.41 1.96 8.77
C VAL A 55 -29.31 2.38 10.23
N PHE A 56 -28.81 1.51 11.12
CA PHE A 56 -28.63 1.82 12.54
C PHE A 56 -27.31 2.50 12.98
N PRO A 57 -26.25 2.69 12.16
CA PRO A 57 -25.04 3.40 12.61
C PRO A 57 -25.27 4.88 12.91
N SER A 58 -26.28 5.49 12.31
CA SER A 58 -26.54 6.94 12.40
C SER A 58 -27.19 7.37 13.72
N HIS A 59 -27.70 6.44 14.54
CA HIS A 59 -28.40 6.78 15.79
C HIS A 59 -27.67 6.40 17.10
N LEU A 60 -26.51 5.73 17.02
CA LEU A 60 -25.69 5.43 18.21
C LEU A 60 -24.42 6.29 18.33
N ALA A 61 -24.21 7.24 17.42
CA ALA A 61 -23.18 8.28 17.55
C ALA A 61 -23.65 9.43 18.47
N SER A 62 -24.21 9.13 19.64
CA SER A 62 -24.39 10.12 20.71
C SER A 62 -23.45 9.79 21.88
N LYS A 63 -22.39 10.58 21.98
CA LYS A 63 -21.58 10.88 23.18
C LYS A 63 -21.70 9.88 24.34
N SER A 64 -20.79 8.90 24.35
CA SER A 64 -20.33 8.26 25.58
C SER A 64 -19.05 8.97 26.04
N GLU A 65 -19.20 10.02 26.84
CA GLU A 65 -18.13 10.45 27.75
C GLU A 65 -17.92 9.33 28.76
N ASN A 66 -16.77 8.64 28.68
CA ASN A 66 -16.26 7.84 29.76
C ASN A 66 -14.77 8.14 29.91
N ASP A 67 -14.45 8.63 31.11
CA ASP A 67 -13.14 8.90 31.64
C ASP A 67 -12.27 7.63 31.64
N THR A 68 -11.32 7.62 30.72
CA THR A 68 -10.02 6.98 30.90
C THR A 68 -9.04 7.90 30.19
N SER A 69 -8.14 8.52 30.95
CA SER A 69 -6.94 9.26 30.52
C SER A 69 -6.63 9.17 29.02
N THR A 70 -7.36 9.95 28.22
CA THR A 70 -7.17 10.08 26.78
C THR A 70 -6.75 11.51 26.57
N GLU A 71 -5.46 11.65 26.33
CA GLU A 71 -4.75 12.82 25.85
C GLU A 71 -5.65 13.73 25.00
N GLN A 72 -5.82 14.97 25.45
CA GLN A 72 -6.56 16.02 24.75
C GLN A 72 -5.97 16.21 23.34
N ARG A 73 -6.48 15.48 22.34
CA ARG A 73 -6.37 15.89 20.94
C ARG A 73 -7.33 17.06 20.71
N GLY A 74 -6.99 18.21 21.30
CA GLY A 74 -7.54 19.48 20.84
C GLY A 74 -7.27 19.59 19.34
N ASN A 75 -8.24 20.07 18.58
CA ASN A 75 -8.03 20.39 17.17
C ASN A 75 -6.93 21.46 17.10
N ILE A 76 -5.69 21.02 16.88
CA ILE A 76 -4.53 21.89 16.70
C ILE A 76 -4.79 22.67 15.42
N THR A 77 -4.92 23.99 15.53
CA THR A 77 -5.08 24.84 14.35
C THR A 77 -3.85 24.69 13.44
N PRO A 78 -3.99 24.84 12.10
CA PRO A 78 -2.85 24.77 11.18
C PRO A 78 -1.67 25.68 11.58
N GLU A 79 -1.96 26.85 12.15
CA GLU A 79 -0.95 27.78 12.66
C GLU A 79 -0.15 27.23 13.85
N LEU A 80 -0.83 26.60 14.82
CA LEU A 80 -0.17 25.97 15.97
C LEU A 80 0.74 24.82 15.51
N LYS A 81 0.29 24.05 14.52
CA LYS A 81 1.09 22.98 13.91
C LYS A 81 2.32 23.53 13.16
N SER A 82 2.18 24.65 12.45
CA SER A 82 3.31 25.31 11.78
C SER A 82 4.36 25.77 12.78
N ARG A 83 3.94 26.47 13.85
CA ARG A 83 4.84 26.93 14.92
C ARG A 83 5.55 25.78 15.65
N GLN A 84 4.87 24.66 15.82
CA GLN A 84 5.48 23.47 16.42
C GLN A 84 6.57 22.88 15.51
N ASN A 85 6.29 22.76 14.20
CA ASN A 85 7.27 22.30 13.22
C ASN A 85 8.49 23.22 13.16
N GLU A 86 8.29 24.54 13.17
CA GLU A 86 9.37 25.53 13.15
C GLU A 86 10.30 25.38 14.36
N LYS A 87 9.73 25.24 15.57
CA LYS A 87 10.49 24.99 16.80
C LYS A 87 11.32 23.71 16.70
N GLU A 88 10.73 22.64 16.17
CA GLU A 88 11.42 21.36 16.00
C GLU A 88 12.58 21.48 14.98
N ILE A 89 12.37 22.18 13.86
CA ILE A 89 13.42 22.44 12.86
C ILE A 89 14.58 23.22 13.48
N VAL A 90 14.29 24.26 14.26
CA VAL A 90 15.32 25.07 14.92
C VAL A 90 16.14 24.24 15.91
N VAL A 91 15.52 23.32 16.65
CA VAL A 91 16.24 22.39 17.54
C VAL A 91 17.15 21.49 16.74
N ILE A 92 16.66 20.89 15.65
CA ILE A 92 17.46 20.04 14.77
C ILE A 92 18.64 20.83 14.16
N PHE A 93 18.41 22.06 13.73
CA PHE A 93 19.43 22.95 13.20
C PHE A 93 20.53 23.26 14.23
N LYS A 94 20.15 23.58 15.47
CA LYS A 94 21.10 23.81 16.57
C LYS A 94 21.91 22.56 16.90
N ASP A 95 21.25 21.40 17.01
CA ASP A 95 21.91 20.12 17.24
C ASP A 95 22.93 19.83 16.13
N ALA A 96 22.59 20.10 14.86
CA ALA A 96 23.46 19.91 13.71
C ALA A 96 24.72 20.78 13.81
N LYS A 97 24.53 22.07 14.11
CA LYS A 97 25.60 23.06 14.24
C LYS A 97 26.55 22.76 15.40
N GLU A 98 26.04 22.15 16.46
CA GLU A 98 26.83 21.69 17.61
C GLU A 98 27.50 20.33 17.39
N ASN A 99 27.47 19.78 16.16
CA ASN A 99 27.98 18.46 15.82
C ASN A 99 27.37 17.31 16.64
N LYS A 100 26.15 17.48 17.17
CA LYS A 100 25.46 16.40 17.89
C LYS A 100 24.89 15.40 16.89
N PRO A 101 24.95 14.08 17.19
CA PRO A 101 24.44 13.05 16.28
C PRO A 101 22.94 13.21 16.06
N ILE A 102 22.54 13.44 14.81
CA ILE A 102 21.13 13.56 14.43
C ILE A 102 20.57 12.20 14.05
N HIS A 103 19.46 11.79 14.66
CA HIS A 103 18.81 10.52 14.34
C HIS A 103 18.12 10.56 12.96
N ILE A 104 17.99 9.40 12.29
CA ILE A 104 17.48 9.33 10.91
C ILE A 104 16.03 9.80 10.77
N GLU A 105 15.18 9.66 11.80
CA GLU A 105 13.80 10.16 11.71
C GLU A 105 13.74 11.68 11.73
N LYS A 106 14.69 12.37 12.38
CA LYS A 106 14.79 13.84 12.31
C LYS A 106 15.09 14.30 10.88
N ILE A 107 15.98 13.60 10.17
CA ILE A 107 16.26 13.85 8.75
C ILE A 107 15.02 13.59 7.88
N ARG A 108 14.33 12.47 8.10
CA ARG A 108 13.07 12.16 7.39
C ARG A 108 11.98 13.18 7.69
N PHE A 109 11.92 13.70 8.90
CA PHE A 109 11.03 14.79 9.28
C PHE A 109 11.34 16.06 8.48
N LEU A 110 12.60 16.49 8.41
CA LEU A 110 13.00 17.64 7.58
C LEU A 110 12.60 17.46 6.11
N ILE A 111 12.85 16.29 5.52
CA ILE A 111 12.44 15.99 4.14
C ILE A 111 10.91 16.11 3.97
N ARG A 112 10.12 15.61 4.93
CA ARG A 112 8.65 15.74 4.90
C ARG A 112 8.23 17.21 4.95
N ILE A 113 8.87 18.03 5.77
CA ILE A 113 8.58 19.47 5.82
C ILE A 113 8.89 20.14 4.48
N VAL A 114 10.06 19.88 3.88
CA VAL A 114 10.43 20.48 2.58
C VAL A 114 9.45 20.10 1.45
N LYS A 115 8.85 18.91 1.51
CA LYS A 115 7.83 18.42 0.56
C LYS A 115 6.40 18.86 0.87
N SER A 116 6.15 19.44 2.03
CA SER A 116 4.80 19.86 2.44
C SER A 116 4.39 21.20 1.84
N ASP A 117 3.11 21.54 2.00
CA ASP A 117 2.52 22.81 1.58
C ASP A 117 2.70 23.93 2.63
N LEU A 118 3.70 23.79 3.51
CA LEU A 118 4.08 24.84 4.44
C LEU A 118 4.66 26.06 3.69
N ASP A 119 4.72 27.19 4.38
CA ASP A 119 5.25 28.41 3.82
C ASP A 119 6.70 28.25 3.35
N LYS A 120 7.07 29.11 2.40
CA LYS A 120 8.38 29.08 1.74
C LYS A 120 9.54 29.19 2.74
N GLU A 121 9.40 30.01 3.79
CA GLU A 121 10.48 30.29 4.75
C GLU A 121 10.74 29.06 5.63
N THR A 122 9.69 28.43 6.15
CA THR A 122 9.79 27.17 6.90
C THR A 122 10.44 26.06 6.08
N ARG A 123 10.07 25.95 4.80
CA ARG A 123 10.67 24.94 3.89
C ARG A 123 12.15 25.23 3.62
N LEU A 124 12.53 26.49 3.47
CA LEU A 124 13.92 26.88 3.27
C LEU A 124 14.75 26.64 4.53
N LEU A 125 14.20 26.95 5.71
CA LEU A 125 14.83 26.65 7.00
C LEU A 125 15.08 25.15 7.18
N ALA A 126 14.10 24.32 6.81
CA ALA A 126 14.26 22.86 6.83
C ALA A 126 15.33 22.36 5.86
N LEU A 127 15.52 23.00 4.70
CA LEU A 127 16.61 22.69 3.78
C LEU A 127 17.98 23.03 4.37
N HIS A 128 18.12 24.16 5.05
CA HIS A 128 19.37 24.50 5.74
C HIS A 128 19.67 23.54 6.90
N ALA A 129 18.65 23.13 7.66
CA ALA A 129 18.81 22.10 8.68
C ALA A 129 19.19 20.74 8.08
N LEU A 130 18.69 20.42 6.89
CA LEU A 130 19.05 19.20 6.19
C LEU A 130 20.50 19.27 5.68
N GLU A 131 20.92 20.41 5.11
CA GLU A 131 22.31 20.64 4.69
C GLU A 131 23.30 20.33 5.81
N GLU A 132 23.06 20.88 7.01
CA GLU A 132 23.91 20.66 8.20
C GLU A 132 23.81 19.24 8.76
N ALA A 133 22.60 18.67 8.83
CA ALA A 133 22.39 17.35 9.44
C ALA A 133 23.03 16.22 8.63
N VAL A 134 23.04 16.34 7.30
CA VAL A 134 23.50 15.27 6.42
C VAL A 134 25.02 15.21 6.34
N ILE A 135 25.72 16.30 6.71
CA ILE A 135 27.19 16.32 6.87
C ILE A 135 27.68 15.20 7.80
N GLN A 136 26.86 14.81 8.78
CA GLN A 136 27.26 13.91 9.86
C GLN A 136 26.97 12.42 9.58
N LYS A 137 26.26 12.06 8.50
CA LYS A 137 25.72 10.70 8.28
C LYS A 137 26.30 10.03 7.03
N ARG A 138 26.52 8.71 7.11
CA ARG A 138 26.96 7.87 5.98
C ARG A 138 25.80 7.39 5.08
N GLU A 139 24.56 7.39 5.57
CA GLU A 139 23.39 6.96 4.80
C GLU A 139 22.85 8.12 3.95
N VAL A 140 23.56 8.45 2.86
CA VAL A 140 23.26 9.62 2.02
C VAL A 140 22.24 9.31 0.92
N ASP A 141 22.02 8.04 0.60
CA ASP A 141 21.32 7.58 -0.59
C ASP A 141 19.85 8.00 -0.68
N ASP A 142 19.06 7.77 0.37
CA ASP A 142 17.64 8.10 0.36
C ASP A 142 17.41 9.62 0.37
N ILE A 143 18.34 10.34 0.99
CA ILE A 143 18.32 11.79 1.13
C ILE A 143 18.61 12.44 -0.23
N LEU A 144 19.61 11.94 -0.96
CA LEU A 144 19.93 12.39 -2.32
C LEU A 144 18.74 12.20 -3.25
N VAL A 145 18.05 11.05 -3.20
CA VAL A 145 16.85 10.79 -4.03
C VAL A 145 15.73 11.77 -3.67
N ALA A 146 15.50 12.02 -2.38
CA ALA A 146 14.49 12.98 -1.95
C ALA A 146 14.81 14.41 -2.41
N LEU A 147 16.08 14.84 -2.31
CA LEU A 147 16.54 16.16 -2.75
C LEU A 147 16.47 16.32 -4.28
N GLN A 148 16.74 15.26 -5.04
CA GLN A 148 16.57 15.28 -6.49
C GLN A 148 15.10 15.47 -6.90
N ASP A 149 14.19 14.84 -6.17
CA ASP A 149 12.76 15.00 -6.39
C ASP A 149 12.32 16.45 -6.09
N ILE A 150 12.78 17.01 -4.95
CA ILE A 150 12.51 18.40 -4.56
C ILE A 150 13.08 19.39 -5.57
N SER A 151 14.32 19.21 -6.02
CA SER A 151 14.99 20.12 -6.95
C SER A 151 14.34 20.16 -8.34
N LYS A 152 13.65 19.08 -8.73
CA LYS A 152 12.90 19.01 -10.00
C LYS A 152 11.46 19.51 -9.87
N LYS A 153 10.78 19.21 -8.77
CA LYS A 153 9.32 19.39 -8.64
C LYS A 153 8.87 20.60 -7.83
N SER A 154 9.74 21.22 -7.03
CA SER A 154 9.32 22.37 -6.23
C SER A 154 8.89 23.54 -7.11
N GLU A 155 7.73 24.13 -6.79
CA GLU A 155 7.20 25.32 -7.49
C GLU A 155 8.05 26.56 -7.22
N TYR A 156 8.64 26.65 -6.02
CA TYR A 156 9.51 27.76 -5.62
C TYR A 156 10.92 27.59 -6.19
N TYR A 157 11.37 28.58 -6.96
CA TYR A 157 12.71 28.61 -7.56
C TYR A 157 13.83 28.50 -6.52
N ASP A 158 13.78 29.30 -5.45
CA ASP A 158 14.84 29.31 -4.42
C ASP A 158 15.00 27.95 -3.72
N ILE A 159 13.89 27.26 -3.46
CA ILE A 159 13.89 25.91 -2.89
C ILE A 159 14.53 24.92 -3.88
N ARG A 160 14.25 25.05 -5.18
CA ARG A 160 14.89 24.19 -6.20
C ARG A 160 16.38 24.41 -6.26
N GLU A 161 16.82 25.66 -6.34
CA GLU A 161 18.24 26.01 -6.42
C GLU A 161 18.98 25.59 -5.15
N LYS A 162 18.43 25.86 -3.97
CA LYS A 162 19.05 25.43 -2.71
C LYS A 162 19.10 23.90 -2.61
N ALA A 163 18.06 23.19 -3.02
CA ALA A 163 18.08 21.73 -3.06
C ALA A 163 19.14 21.18 -4.03
N LYS A 164 19.39 21.82 -5.19
CA LYS A 164 20.49 21.44 -6.09
C LYS A 164 21.85 21.65 -5.44
N GLU A 165 22.05 22.78 -4.76
CA GLU A 165 23.29 23.07 -4.05
C GLU A 165 23.59 22.01 -2.98
N VAL A 166 22.61 21.73 -2.11
CA VAL A 166 22.73 20.70 -1.07
C VAL A 166 23.02 19.34 -1.70
N LEU A 167 22.34 18.99 -2.80
CA LEU A 167 22.55 17.75 -3.53
C LEU A 167 23.98 17.63 -4.08
N GLU A 168 24.54 18.70 -4.66
CA GLU A 168 25.92 18.73 -5.15
C GLU A 168 26.96 18.60 -4.04
N GLN A 169 26.75 19.29 -2.92
CA GLN A 169 27.63 19.17 -1.76
C GLN A 169 27.63 17.75 -1.19
N LEU A 170 26.45 17.13 -1.09
CA LEU A 170 26.31 15.78 -0.56
C LEU A 170 26.92 14.72 -1.49
N ALA A 171 26.76 14.87 -2.81
CA ALA A 171 27.39 13.97 -3.77
C ALA A 171 28.92 14.03 -3.65
N ARG A 172 29.51 15.23 -3.52
CA ARG A 172 30.96 15.40 -3.30
C ARG A 172 31.44 14.76 -2.01
N LYS A 173 30.69 14.92 -0.91
CA LYS A 173 31.01 14.26 0.38
C LYS A 173 30.92 12.74 0.30
N ALA A 174 30.02 12.22 -0.52
CA ALA A 174 29.91 10.78 -0.78
C ALA A 174 30.98 10.25 -1.75
N GLY A 175 31.92 11.10 -2.21
CA GLY A 175 33.04 10.70 -3.06
C GLY A 175 32.77 10.81 -4.56
N TYR A 176 31.64 11.38 -4.98
CA TYR A 176 31.30 11.58 -6.38
C TYR A 176 31.75 12.95 -6.86
N GLU A 177 32.11 13.07 -8.13
CA GLU A 177 32.53 14.36 -8.72
C GLU A 177 31.40 15.40 -8.71
N SER A 178 30.15 14.95 -8.91
CA SER A 178 28.96 15.80 -8.95
C SER A 178 27.70 14.99 -8.58
N ALA A 179 26.61 15.69 -8.30
CA ALA A 179 25.30 15.05 -8.14
C ALA A 179 24.91 14.28 -9.40
N ARG A 180 25.23 14.80 -10.59
CA ARG A 180 24.97 14.11 -11.86
C ARG A 180 25.70 12.78 -11.95
N ALA A 181 26.97 12.72 -11.53
CA ALA A 181 27.75 11.48 -11.50
C ALA A 181 27.09 10.43 -10.58
N PHE A 182 26.71 10.82 -9.36
CA PHE A 182 25.99 9.97 -8.42
C PHE A 182 24.72 9.34 -9.03
N PHE A 183 23.87 10.16 -9.67
CA PHE A 183 22.63 9.63 -10.25
C PHE A 183 22.84 8.78 -11.49
N ASN A 184 23.87 9.05 -12.29
CA ASN A 184 24.18 8.19 -13.44
C ASN A 184 24.54 6.78 -12.97
N GLU A 185 25.46 6.64 -12.01
CA GLU A 185 25.88 5.35 -11.49
C GLU A 185 24.70 4.58 -10.85
N ARG A 186 23.88 5.27 -10.05
CA ARG A 186 22.69 4.64 -9.46
C ARG A 186 21.61 4.29 -10.48
N PHE A 187 21.47 5.06 -11.56
CA PHE A 187 20.55 4.73 -12.64
C PHE A 187 20.97 3.45 -13.35
N TRP A 188 22.28 3.24 -13.54
CA TRP A 188 22.82 1.98 -14.05
C TRP A 188 22.50 0.80 -13.13
N LEU A 189 22.71 0.93 -11.82
CA LEU A 189 22.37 -0.13 -10.85
C LEU A 189 20.88 -0.50 -10.86
N LYS A 190 19.97 0.49 -10.91
CA LYS A 190 18.53 0.20 -11.01
C LYS A 190 18.13 -0.41 -12.34
N LYS A 191 18.81 -0.03 -13.43
CA LYS A 191 18.58 -0.60 -14.75
C LYS A 191 19.00 -2.07 -14.77
N THR A 192 20.19 -2.40 -14.27
CA THR A 192 20.68 -3.78 -14.20
C THR A 192 19.84 -4.63 -13.24
N GLU A 193 19.40 -4.11 -12.09
CA GLU A 193 18.48 -4.84 -11.21
C GLU A 193 17.12 -5.10 -11.86
N ARG A 194 16.57 -4.14 -12.61
CA ARG A 194 15.31 -4.31 -13.34
C ARG A 194 15.46 -5.27 -14.51
N GLU A 195 16.59 -5.24 -15.21
CA GLU A 195 16.92 -6.17 -16.29
C GLU A 195 17.11 -7.58 -15.73
N ALA A 196 17.88 -7.75 -14.66
CA ALA A 196 18.03 -9.03 -13.95
C ALA A 196 16.68 -9.53 -13.40
N LYS A 197 15.82 -8.65 -12.89
CA LYS A 197 14.47 -9.02 -12.44
C LYS A 197 13.56 -9.39 -13.62
N ARG A 198 13.70 -8.73 -14.77
CA ARG A 198 12.99 -9.08 -16.01
C ARG A 198 13.45 -10.43 -16.56
N GLU A 199 14.76 -10.67 -16.63
CA GLU A 199 15.33 -11.97 -16.99
C GLU A 199 14.88 -13.07 -16.02
N LYS A 200 14.74 -12.75 -14.73
CA LYS A 200 14.21 -13.67 -13.71
C LYS A 200 12.68 -13.84 -13.78
N MET A 201 11.94 -12.94 -14.44
CA MET A 201 10.49 -13.05 -14.69
C MET A 201 10.16 -13.78 -15.99
N THR A 202 11.11 -13.94 -16.92
CA THR A 202 11.00 -14.86 -18.06
C THR A 202 11.39 -16.29 -17.69
N LYS A 203 11.06 -16.73 -16.48
CA LYS A 203 11.19 -18.14 -16.12
C LYS A 203 10.02 -18.89 -16.74
N GLU A 204 10.31 -19.64 -17.79
CA GLU A 204 9.41 -20.69 -18.23
C GLU A 204 9.23 -21.68 -17.07
N ILE A 205 7.99 -21.90 -16.67
CA ILE A 205 7.66 -22.92 -15.69
C ILE A 205 7.48 -24.21 -16.47
N ALA A 206 8.33 -25.17 -16.13
CA ALA A 206 8.22 -26.52 -16.64
C ALA A 206 7.24 -27.29 -15.75
N ILE A 207 6.12 -27.75 -16.32
CA ILE A 207 5.10 -28.54 -15.60
C ILE A 207 5.08 -29.95 -16.21
N PRO A 208 5.38 -30.99 -15.42
CA PRO A 208 5.18 -32.37 -15.85
C PRO A 208 3.71 -32.61 -16.21
N ILE A 209 3.45 -33.20 -17.37
CA ILE A 209 2.08 -33.43 -17.87
C ILE A 209 1.26 -34.29 -16.89
N ALA A 210 1.91 -35.22 -16.19
CA ALA A 210 1.27 -36.07 -15.18
C ALA A 210 0.64 -35.30 -13.99
N LEU A 211 1.05 -34.04 -13.76
CA LEU A 211 0.52 -33.20 -12.68
C LEU A 211 -0.64 -32.30 -13.14
N LEU A 212 -0.95 -32.27 -14.44
CA LEU A 212 -2.08 -31.49 -14.94
C LEU A 212 -3.38 -32.22 -14.71
N PRO A 213 -4.43 -31.53 -14.25
CA PRO A 213 -5.78 -32.05 -14.34
C PRO A 213 -6.09 -32.44 -15.79
N ALA A 214 -6.63 -33.64 -15.99
CA ALA A 214 -6.97 -34.19 -17.32
C ALA A 214 -7.87 -33.27 -18.16
N GLU A 215 -8.57 -32.34 -17.51
CA GLU A 215 -9.45 -31.35 -18.12
C GLU A 215 -8.95 -29.91 -17.96
N THR A 216 -7.64 -29.67 -18.12
CA THR A 216 -7.13 -28.29 -18.09
C THR A 216 -7.73 -27.49 -19.26
N ARG A 217 -8.52 -26.47 -18.92
CA ARG A 217 -9.23 -25.59 -19.87
C ARG A 217 -8.68 -24.18 -19.82
N CYS A 218 -8.69 -23.51 -20.97
CA CYS A 218 -8.35 -22.10 -21.08
C CYS A 218 -9.37 -21.25 -20.33
N MET A 219 -8.92 -20.38 -19.41
CA MET A 219 -9.81 -19.52 -18.64
C MET A 219 -10.56 -18.45 -19.46
N VAL A 220 -10.16 -18.22 -20.72
CA VAL A 220 -10.83 -17.25 -21.62
C VAL A 220 -11.86 -17.94 -22.51
N SER A 221 -11.49 -19.04 -23.17
CA SER A 221 -12.38 -19.74 -24.13
C SER A 221 -13.12 -20.93 -23.54
N HIS A 222 -12.74 -21.38 -22.34
CA HIS A 222 -13.21 -22.63 -21.71
C HIS A 222 -12.96 -23.91 -22.54
N LEU A 223 -12.20 -23.81 -23.64
CA LEU A 223 -11.78 -24.94 -24.46
C LEU A 223 -10.58 -25.63 -23.82
N ARG A 224 -10.42 -26.93 -24.09
CA ARG A 224 -9.26 -27.71 -23.67
C ARG A 224 -7.97 -27.10 -24.24
N ILE A 225 -6.93 -27.13 -23.43
CA ILE A 225 -5.58 -26.76 -23.83
C ILE A 225 -4.89 -27.99 -24.42
N HIS A 226 -4.29 -27.83 -25.59
CA HIS A 226 -3.44 -28.83 -26.24
C HIS A 226 -1.99 -28.54 -25.88
N GLU A 227 -1.40 -29.42 -25.09
CA GLU A 227 -0.10 -29.23 -24.44
C GLU A 227 1.04 -29.04 -25.46
N GLU A 228 0.95 -29.68 -26.62
CA GLU A 228 1.99 -29.61 -27.66
C GLU A 228 1.83 -28.43 -28.63
N MET A 229 0.61 -27.91 -28.79
CA MET A 229 0.27 -26.95 -29.84
C MET A 229 0.00 -25.54 -29.34
N ASP A 230 -0.46 -25.40 -28.10
CA ASP A 230 -0.85 -24.11 -27.55
C ASP A 230 0.31 -23.42 -26.83
N ASP A 231 0.50 -22.12 -27.09
CA ASP A 231 1.33 -21.26 -26.25
C ASP A 231 0.53 -20.90 -24.98
N VAL A 232 0.94 -21.44 -23.83
CA VAL A 232 0.19 -21.37 -22.58
C VAL A 232 0.87 -20.46 -21.58
N VAL A 233 0.06 -19.65 -20.92
CA VAL A 233 0.47 -18.81 -19.79
C VAL A 233 -0.40 -19.07 -18.58
N ILE A 234 0.15 -18.82 -17.39
CA ILE A 234 -0.55 -18.95 -16.12
C ILE A 234 -0.68 -17.58 -15.44
N CYS A 235 -1.87 -17.30 -14.90
CA CYS A 235 -2.10 -16.09 -14.11
C CYS A 235 -1.31 -16.17 -12.79
N PRO A 236 -0.51 -15.15 -12.43
CA PRO A 236 0.29 -15.18 -11.20
C PRO A 236 -0.55 -15.15 -9.93
N PHE A 237 -1.80 -14.66 -10.01
CA PHE A 237 -2.69 -14.49 -8.86
C PHE A 237 -3.54 -15.73 -8.59
N CYS A 238 -4.28 -16.20 -9.62
CA CYS A 238 -5.25 -17.28 -9.45
C CYS A 238 -4.79 -18.62 -10.03
N ARG A 239 -3.58 -18.68 -10.61
CA ARG A 239 -2.97 -19.90 -11.16
C ARG A 239 -3.79 -20.62 -12.23
N ASN A 240 -4.76 -19.96 -12.84
CA ASN A 240 -5.51 -20.50 -13.97
C ASN A 240 -4.73 -20.34 -15.28
N PHE A 241 -4.89 -21.32 -16.17
CA PHE A 241 -4.20 -21.41 -17.46
C PHE A 241 -4.99 -20.70 -18.57
N ALA A 242 -4.28 -20.07 -19.51
CA ALA A 242 -4.87 -19.56 -20.74
C ALA A 242 -3.95 -19.77 -21.93
N LYS A 243 -4.56 -19.89 -23.12
CA LYS A 243 -3.84 -19.67 -24.38
C LYS A 243 -3.41 -18.21 -24.43
N ARG A 244 -2.12 -17.96 -24.63
CA ARG A 244 -1.47 -16.64 -24.55
C ARG A 244 -2.16 -15.60 -25.43
N ILE A 245 -2.43 -15.96 -26.69
CA ILE A 245 -3.08 -15.08 -27.68
C ILE A 245 -4.45 -14.64 -27.19
N LEU A 246 -5.26 -15.57 -26.66
CA LEU A 246 -6.62 -15.27 -26.19
C LEU A 246 -6.61 -14.39 -24.94
N LEU A 247 -5.68 -14.64 -24.02
CA LEU A 247 -5.54 -13.80 -22.84
C LEU A 247 -5.04 -12.41 -23.20
N GLU A 248 -4.12 -12.28 -24.15
CA GLU A 248 -3.61 -10.99 -24.59
C GLU A 248 -4.72 -10.12 -25.18
N ASP A 249 -5.56 -10.68 -26.06
CA ASP A 249 -6.71 -9.98 -26.64
C ASP A 249 -7.76 -9.59 -25.59
N TRP A 250 -7.95 -10.45 -24.58
CA TRP A 250 -8.80 -10.12 -23.44
C TRP A 250 -8.24 -8.95 -22.63
N LEU A 251 -6.95 -8.98 -22.29
CA LEU A 251 -6.30 -7.96 -21.47
C LEU A 251 -6.22 -6.61 -22.19
N LYS A 252 -6.07 -6.59 -23.52
CA LYS A 252 -6.17 -5.34 -24.31
C LYS A 252 -7.53 -4.65 -24.13
N LYS A 253 -8.61 -5.41 -23.95
CA LYS A 253 -9.98 -4.88 -23.81
C LYS A 253 -10.38 -4.60 -22.36
N LYS A 254 -9.95 -5.45 -21.43
CA LYS A 254 -10.45 -5.44 -20.03
C LYS A 254 -9.40 -5.03 -19.00
N GLY A 255 -8.11 -5.21 -19.28
CA GLY A 255 -7.02 -4.89 -18.36
C GLY A 255 -6.97 -5.73 -17.08
N SER A 256 -7.77 -6.81 -16.99
CA SER A 256 -7.89 -7.64 -15.78
C SER A 256 -8.13 -9.12 -16.10
N CYS A 257 -7.76 -9.99 -15.16
CA CYS A 257 -7.93 -11.44 -15.29
C CYS A 257 -9.42 -11.84 -15.39
N PRO A 258 -9.81 -12.74 -16.33
CA PRO A 258 -11.19 -13.20 -16.46
C PRO A 258 -11.75 -13.88 -15.21
N VAL A 259 -10.88 -14.53 -14.41
CA VAL A 259 -11.28 -15.36 -13.28
C VAL A 259 -11.26 -14.57 -11.97
N CYS A 260 -10.09 -14.04 -11.57
CA CYS A 260 -9.94 -13.34 -10.29
C CYS A 260 -10.15 -11.83 -10.37
N ARG A 261 -10.29 -11.25 -11.57
CA ARG A 261 -10.51 -9.81 -11.80
C ARG A 261 -9.38 -8.88 -11.37
N GLU A 262 -8.25 -9.43 -10.92
CA GLU A 262 -7.04 -8.65 -10.64
C GLU A 262 -6.51 -7.96 -11.89
N VAL A 263 -5.96 -6.74 -11.71
CA VAL A 263 -5.31 -5.99 -12.79
C VAL A 263 -4.10 -6.79 -13.26
N LEU A 264 -4.07 -7.10 -14.56
CA LEU A 264 -3.12 -8.05 -15.11
C LEU A 264 -2.60 -7.56 -16.47
N LYS A 265 -1.29 -7.70 -16.71
CA LYS A 265 -0.68 -7.56 -18.04
C LYS A 265 -0.14 -8.90 -18.50
N ILE A 266 -0.09 -9.11 -19.82
CA ILE A 266 0.42 -10.37 -20.40
C ILE A 266 1.89 -10.63 -20.02
N THR A 267 2.65 -9.55 -19.77
CA THR A 267 4.04 -9.59 -19.30
C THR A 267 4.19 -10.09 -17.87
N ASP A 268 3.11 -10.07 -17.09
CA ASP A 268 3.10 -10.53 -15.70
C ASP A 268 2.77 -12.03 -15.61
N CYS A 269 2.36 -12.64 -16.73
CA CYS A 269 1.99 -14.06 -16.79
C CYS A 269 3.23 -14.92 -17.12
N GLU A 270 3.42 -15.99 -16.35
CA GLU A 270 4.51 -16.94 -16.55
C GLU A 270 4.19 -17.84 -17.74
N LYS A 271 5.18 -18.08 -18.62
CA LYS A 271 5.03 -19.05 -19.72
C LYS A 271 5.14 -20.46 -19.17
N VAL A 272 4.27 -21.35 -19.64
CA VAL A 272 4.26 -22.75 -19.24
C VAL A 272 4.79 -23.61 -20.37
N ARG A 273 5.75 -24.48 -20.08
CA ARG A 273 6.22 -25.53 -20.98
C ARG A 273 5.88 -26.88 -20.37
N PHE A 274 5.17 -27.70 -21.13
CA PHE A 274 4.81 -29.04 -20.70
C PHE A 274 5.97 -30.01 -20.96
N ILE A 275 6.32 -30.83 -19.97
CA ILE A 275 7.35 -31.87 -20.10
C ILE A 275 6.67 -33.24 -20.14
N ILE A 276 6.98 -34.03 -21.17
CA ILE A 276 6.73 -35.47 -21.24
C ILE A 276 7.95 -36.15 -20.63
N GLU A 277 7.81 -36.73 -19.44
CA GLU A 277 8.83 -37.59 -18.82
C GLU A 277 8.64 -39.05 -19.25
#